data_AF-A0A495ZIP7-F1
#
_entry.id   AF-A0A495ZIP7-F1
#
_cell.length_a   1.000
_cell.length_b   1.000
_cell.length_c   1.000
_cell.angle_alpha   90.00
_cell.angle_beta   90.00
_cell.angle_gamma   90.00
#
_symmetry.space_group_name_H-M   'P 1'
#
loop_
_entity.id
_entity.type
_entity.pdbx_description
1 polymer ?
#
loop_
_entity_poly.entity_id
_entity_poly.type
_entity_poly.pdbx_seq_one_letter_code
_entity_poly.pdbx_strand_id
1 'polypeptide(L)'
;MQDSQAIIVSAQLKKNTEQLQKQGETFVQAMERLADQIDKRFEKVNQQLADMQKEIRDVKNEMRQLKKDKTDKRASPTRLSVTMPDGMVIEYKDAADTFVTVIDKIGRKDVKILDLKVSGTDLMSTSEDGLPRRKLGGYYIHVGTSTKKKASLLAEIDSRLDVGLWVEIIPK
;
A
#
# COMPACT_ATOMS: atom_id res chain seq x y z
N MET A 1 -37.13 64.15 58.16
CA MET A 1 -36.89 63.98 56.70
C MET A 1 -35.74 63.02 56.40
N GLN A 2 -34.68 62.94 57.23
CA GLN A 2 -33.55 62.02 57.01
C GLN A 2 -33.91 60.53 57.20
N ASP A 3 -34.77 60.18 58.17
CA ASP A 3 -35.13 58.77 58.45
C ASP A 3 -35.91 58.07 57.33
N SER A 4 -36.77 58.81 56.62
CA SER A 4 -37.55 58.27 55.49
C SER A 4 -36.66 57.91 54.29
N GLN A 5 -35.56 58.64 54.07
CA GLN A 5 -34.61 58.35 52.99
C GLN A 5 -33.79 57.09 53.29
N ALA A 6 -33.38 56.88 54.55
CA ALA A 6 -32.64 55.69 54.97
C ALA A 6 -33.46 54.39 54.78
N ILE A 7 -34.77 54.43 55.08
CA ILE A 7 -35.67 53.28 54.89
C ILE A 7 -35.78 52.92 53.40
N ILE A 8 -35.95 53.92 52.52
CA ILE A 8 -36.07 53.69 51.07
C ILE A 8 -34.79 53.09 50.49
N VAL A 9 -33.62 53.62 50.88
CA VAL A 9 -32.32 53.11 50.42
C VAL A 9 -32.11 51.66 50.89
N SER A 10 -32.44 51.35 52.15
CA SER A 10 -32.31 50.00 52.69
C SER A 10 -33.21 48.97 51.99
N ALA A 11 -34.43 49.37 51.61
CA ALA A 11 -35.36 48.52 50.85
C ALA A 11 -34.87 48.29 49.42
N GLN A 12 -34.28 49.30 48.78
CA GLN A 12 -33.70 49.17 47.44
C GLN A 12 -32.46 48.26 47.46
N LEU A 13 -31.60 48.38 48.46
CA LEU A 13 -30.43 47.51 48.63
C LEU A 13 -30.86 46.04 48.78
N LYS A 14 -31.90 45.75 49.59
CA LYS A 14 -32.44 44.39 49.73
C LYS A 14 -32.95 43.81 48.41
N LYS A 15 -33.73 44.59 47.65
CA LYS A 15 -34.21 44.16 46.33
C LYS A 15 -33.06 43.88 45.36
N ASN A 16 -32.05 44.73 45.34
CA ASN A 16 -30.87 44.53 44.50
C ASN A 16 -30.10 43.26 44.91
N THR A 17 -29.94 43.00 46.22
CA THR A 17 -29.27 41.78 46.70
C THR A 17 -30.05 40.51 46.36
N GLU A 18 -31.37 40.52 46.49
CA GLU A 18 -32.24 39.39 46.11
C GLU A 18 -32.19 39.11 44.60
N GLN A 19 -32.17 40.17 43.79
CA GLN A 19 -32.04 40.05 42.34
C GLN A 19 -30.68 39.47 41.94
N LEU A 20 -29.59 39.92 42.57
CA LEU A 20 -28.25 39.37 42.34
C LEU A 20 -28.15 37.90 42.76
N GLN A 21 -28.78 37.50 43.86
CA GLN A 21 -28.83 36.10 44.30
C GLN A 21 -29.58 35.23 43.30
N LYS A 22 -30.78 35.64 42.86
CA LYS A 22 -31.54 34.93 41.82
C LYS A 22 -30.77 34.82 40.50
N GLN A 23 -30.09 35.88 40.09
CA GLN A 23 -29.25 35.84 38.90
C GLN A 23 -28.11 34.83 39.05
N GLY A 24 -27.45 34.80 40.21
CA GLY A 24 -26.43 33.80 40.54
C GLY A 24 -26.95 32.36 40.47
N GLU A 25 -28.11 32.09 41.07
CA GLU A 25 -28.73 30.75 41.06
C GLU A 25 -29.10 30.32 39.64
N THR A 26 -29.69 31.22 38.84
CA THR A 26 -30.01 30.90 37.44
C THR A 26 -28.77 30.62 36.60
N PHE A 27 -27.66 31.31 36.87
CA PHE A 27 -26.39 31.06 36.20
C PHE A 27 -25.81 29.70 36.59
N VAL A 28 -25.83 29.34 37.88
CA VAL A 28 -25.36 28.02 38.35
C VAL A 28 -26.17 26.89 37.68
N GLN A 29 -27.51 27.00 37.65
CA GLN A 29 -28.36 26.02 36.97
C GLN A 29 -28.09 25.92 35.46
N ALA A 30 -27.77 27.04 34.80
CA ALA A 30 -27.41 27.03 33.39
C ALA A 30 -26.07 26.31 33.16
N MET A 31 -25.09 26.51 34.06
CA MET A 31 -23.79 25.85 34.00
C MET A 31 -23.89 24.35 34.26
N GLU A 32 -24.71 23.91 35.22
CA GLU A 32 -24.97 22.48 35.49
C GLU A 32 -25.58 21.79 34.26
N ARG A 33 -26.57 22.42 33.63
CA ARG A 33 -27.16 21.89 32.38
C ARG A 33 -26.15 21.81 31.24
N LEU A 34 -25.22 22.76 31.16
CA LEU A 34 -24.16 22.72 30.16
C LEU A 34 -23.16 21.60 30.44
N ALA A 35 -22.78 21.37 31.70
CA ALA A 35 -21.93 20.27 32.09
C ALA A 35 -22.56 18.91 31.69
N ASP A 36 -23.84 18.71 32.03
CA ASP A 36 -24.58 17.51 31.64
C ASP A 36 -24.64 17.30 30.12
N GLN A 37 -24.77 18.39 29.35
CA GLN A 37 -24.77 18.32 27.89
C GLN A 37 -23.40 17.94 27.33
N ILE A 38 -22.32 18.45 27.92
CA ILE A 38 -20.94 18.11 27.54
C ILE A 38 -20.68 16.63 27.81
N ASP A 39 -21.06 16.12 28.98
CA ASP A 39 -20.85 14.72 29.35
C ASP A 39 -21.61 13.77 28.41
N LYS A 40 -22.88 14.08 28.12
CA LYS A 40 -23.68 13.30 27.16
C LYS A 40 -23.08 13.30 25.75
N ARG A 41 -22.53 14.43 25.31
CA ARG A 41 -21.87 14.52 24.00
C ARG A 41 -20.55 13.76 23.99
N PHE A 42 -19.77 13.83 25.07
CA PHE A 42 -18.51 13.13 25.20
C PHE A 42 -18.71 11.62 25.15
N GLU A 43 -19.70 11.11 25.87
CA GLU A 43 -20.05 9.67 25.85
C GLU A 43 -20.43 9.21 24.45
N LYS A 44 -21.25 10.01 23.74
CA LYS A 44 -21.63 9.69 22.35
C LYS A 44 -20.42 9.63 21.42
N VAL A 45 -19.48 10.57 21.55
CA VAL A 45 -18.25 10.58 20.74
C VAL A 45 -17.38 9.37 21.06
N ASN A 46 -17.23 9.01 22.34
CA ASN A 46 -16.45 7.83 22.73
C ASN A 46 -17.04 6.54 22.18
N GLN A 47 -18.36 6.39 22.22
CA GLN A 47 -19.04 5.23 21.63
C GLN A 47 -18.80 5.16 20.11
N GLN A 48 -18.95 6.28 19.40
CA GLN A 48 -18.67 6.33 17.96
C GLN A 48 -17.22 5.98 17.63
N LEU A 49 -16.26 6.40 18.45
CA LEU A 49 -14.86 6.04 18.28
C LEU A 49 -14.62 4.54 18.49
N ALA A 50 -15.27 3.93 19.48
CA ALA A 50 -15.17 2.49 19.72
C ALA A 50 -15.72 1.67 18.54
N ASP A 51 -16.87 2.07 17.99
CA ASP A 51 -17.48 1.42 16.84
C ASP A 51 -16.58 1.52 15.60
N MET A 52 -16.03 2.71 15.33
CA MET A 52 -15.11 2.93 14.22
C MET A 52 -13.82 2.09 14.36
N GLN A 53 -13.27 1.98 15.57
CA GLN A 53 -12.10 1.14 15.82
C GLN A 53 -12.38 -0.34 15.54
N LYS A 54 -13.61 -0.80 15.80
CA LYS A 54 -14.04 -2.17 15.49
C LYS A 54 -14.12 -2.37 13.97
N GLU A 55 -14.76 -1.46 13.24
CA GLU A 55 -14.83 -1.54 11.77
C GLU A 55 -13.44 -1.58 11.11
N ILE A 56 -12.52 -0.72 11.57
CA ILE A 56 -11.12 -0.72 11.07
C ILE A 56 -10.46 -2.08 11.29
N ARG A 57 -10.71 -2.73 12.43
CA ARG A 57 -10.16 -4.05 12.75
C ARG A 57 -10.72 -5.12 11.82
N ASP A 58 -12.03 -5.09 11.57
CA ASP A 58 -12.72 -6.07 10.73
C ASP A 58 -12.23 -5.95 9.27
N VAL A 59 -12.17 -4.73 8.73
CA VAL A 59 -11.59 -4.46 7.40
C VAL A 59 -10.14 -4.96 7.31
N LYS A 60 -9.32 -4.71 8.34
CA LYS A 60 -7.92 -5.18 8.34
C LYS A 60 -7.83 -6.71 8.30
N ASN A 61 -8.74 -7.41 8.98
CA ASN A 61 -8.81 -8.88 8.97
C ASN A 61 -9.22 -9.40 7.60
N GLU A 62 -10.24 -8.81 6.96
CA GLU A 62 -10.67 -9.14 5.60
C GLU A 62 -9.53 -8.94 4.58
N MET A 63 -8.82 -7.81 4.66
CA MET A 63 -7.65 -7.55 3.81
C MET A 63 -6.56 -8.61 4.01
N ARG A 64 -6.37 -9.12 5.23
CA ARG A 64 -5.39 -10.18 5.52
C ARG A 64 -5.82 -11.51 4.90
N GLN A 65 -7.11 -11.84 4.95
CA GLN A 65 -7.67 -13.04 4.31
C GLN A 65 -7.52 -12.98 2.79
N LEU A 66 -7.91 -11.86 2.16
CA LEU A 66 -7.74 -11.65 0.72
C LEU A 66 -6.29 -11.77 0.24
N LYS A 67 -5.32 -11.33 1.06
CA LYS A 67 -3.89 -11.53 0.76
C LYS A 67 -3.49 -13.00 0.85
N LYS A 68 -4.00 -13.73 1.84
CA LYS A 68 -3.71 -15.16 2.04
C LYS A 68 -4.22 -16.02 0.89
N ASP A 69 -5.46 -15.77 0.45
CA ASP A 69 -6.07 -16.50 -0.67
C ASP A 69 -5.31 -16.30 -2.01
N LYS A 70 -4.67 -15.14 -2.17
CA LYS A 70 -3.78 -14.88 -3.31
C LYS A 70 -2.44 -15.60 -3.21
N THR A 71 -1.90 -15.78 -2.00
CA THR A 71 -0.62 -16.48 -1.79
C THR A 71 -0.73 -18.00 -1.82
N ASP A 72 -1.89 -18.57 -1.50
CA ASP A 72 -2.09 -20.03 -1.51
C ASP A 72 -2.26 -20.59 -2.93
N LYS A 73 -2.61 -19.74 -3.92
CA LYS A 73 -2.54 -20.05 -5.34
C LYS A 73 -1.15 -19.77 -5.92
N ARG A 74 -0.09 -20.34 -5.33
CA ARG A 74 1.21 -20.38 -6.01
C ARG A 74 1.01 -21.13 -7.32
N ALA A 75 1.16 -20.45 -8.44
CA ALA A 75 1.09 -21.07 -9.75
C ALA A 75 2.03 -22.27 -9.80
N SER A 76 1.58 -23.37 -10.39
CA SER A 76 2.39 -24.57 -10.54
C SER A 76 3.76 -24.21 -11.11
N PRO A 77 4.85 -24.80 -10.58
CA PRO A 77 6.17 -24.52 -11.10
C PRO A 77 6.20 -24.79 -12.60
N THR A 78 6.76 -23.87 -13.36
CA THR A 78 6.88 -23.94 -14.83
C THR A 78 8.34 -23.73 -15.23
N ARG A 79 8.70 -24.23 -16.42
CA ARG A 79 9.99 -24.04 -17.07
C ARG A 79 9.81 -23.41 -18.45
N LEU A 80 10.91 -23.00 -19.07
CA LEU A 80 10.93 -22.44 -20.43
C LEU A 80 11.64 -23.41 -21.36
N SER A 81 11.03 -23.62 -22.53
CA SER A 81 11.64 -24.26 -23.69
C SER A 81 11.65 -23.25 -24.83
N VAL A 82 12.79 -23.08 -25.47
CA VAL A 82 12.97 -22.10 -26.55
C VAL A 82 13.64 -22.77 -27.73
N THR A 83 13.00 -22.72 -28.89
CA THR A 83 13.59 -23.18 -30.15
C THR A 83 14.20 -21.99 -30.87
N MET A 84 15.49 -22.10 -31.13
CA MET A 84 16.29 -21.14 -31.90
C MET A 84 16.01 -21.30 -33.40
N PRO A 85 16.31 -20.28 -34.24
CA PRO A 85 16.06 -20.34 -35.69
C PRO A 85 16.87 -21.44 -36.41
N ASP A 86 17.97 -21.91 -35.81
CA ASP A 86 18.77 -23.03 -36.31
C ASP A 86 18.18 -24.41 -35.94
N GLY A 87 17.03 -24.44 -35.25
CA GLY A 87 16.38 -25.65 -34.76
C GLY A 87 16.89 -26.14 -33.41
N MET A 88 17.88 -25.48 -32.79
CA MET A 88 18.37 -25.84 -31.47
C MET A 88 17.32 -25.55 -30.40
N VAL A 89 16.98 -26.56 -29.59
CA VAL A 89 16.08 -26.39 -28.43
C VAL A 89 16.90 -26.15 -27.16
N ILE A 90 16.59 -25.07 -26.45
CA ILE A 90 17.21 -24.70 -25.18
C ILE A 90 16.16 -24.84 -24.07
N GLU A 91 16.33 -25.85 -23.22
CA GLU A 91 15.43 -26.15 -22.11
C GLU A 91 16.22 -26.62 -20.89
N TYR A 92 16.08 -25.90 -19.77
CA TYR A 92 16.65 -26.28 -18.48
C TYR A 92 15.57 -26.47 -17.42
N LYS A 93 15.97 -27.11 -16.31
CA LYS A 93 15.10 -27.29 -15.13
C LYS A 93 14.60 -25.95 -14.58
N ASP A 94 15.43 -24.91 -14.63
CA ASP A 94 15.09 -23.57 -14.16
C ASP A 94 14.96 -22.58 -15.32
N ALA A 95 13.80 -21.90 -15.38
CA ALA A 95 13.51 -20.92 -16.42
C ALA A 95 14.53 -19.76 -16.47
N ALA A 96 15.18 -19.45 -15.35
CA ALA A 96 16.25 -18.45 -15.31
C ALA A 96 17.47 -18.87 -16.14
N ASP A 97 17.82 -20.14 -16.12
CA ASP A 97 19.01 -20.64 -16.82
C ASP A 97 18.74 -20.77 -18.33
N THR A 98 17.53 -21.22 -18.73
CA THR A 98 17.08 -21.13 -20.13
C THR A 98 17.14 -19.70 -20.64
N PHE A 99 16.57 -18.76 -19.90
CA PHE A 99 16.50 -17.35 -20.29
C PHE A 99 17.88 -16.73 -20.52
N VAL A 100 18.83 -16.98 -19.61
CA VAL A 100 20.20 -16.48 -19.72
C VAL A 100 20.93 -17.10 -20.90
N THR A 101 20.77 -18.41 -21.12
CA THR A 101 21.42 -19.13 -22.22
C THR A 101 20.91 -18.65 -23.58
N VAL A 102 19.60 -18.39 -23.71
CA VAL A 102 19.01 -17.83 -24.92
C VAL A 102 19.56 -16.43 -25.20
N ILE A 103 19.64 -15.55 -24.19
CA ILE A 103 20.25 -14.21 -24.35
C ILE A 103 21.71 -14.30 -24.80
N ASP A 104 22.47 -15.26 -24.26
CA ASP A 104 23.86 -15.47 -24.68
C ASP A 104 23.95 -15.88 -26.17
N LYS A 105 23.05 -16.76 -26.61
CA LYS A 105 23.00 -17.26 -27.98
C LYS A 105 22.55 -16.22 -29.00
N ILE A 106 21.59 -15.35 -28.65
CA ILE A 106 21.18 -14.23 -29.50
C ILE A 106 22.33 -13.23 -29.65
N GLY A 107 22.97 -12.87 -28.54
CA GLY A 107 24.02 -11.85 -28.53
C GLY A 107 23.83 -10.87 -27.39
N ARG A 108 24.72 -10.93 -26.39
CA ARG A 108 24.68 -10.06 -25.20
C ARG A 108 24.72 -8.57 -25.53
N LYS A 109 25.48 -8.19 -26.57
CA LYS A 109 25.64 -6.79 -26.98
C LYS A 109 24.35 -6.27 -27.63
N ASP A 110 23.78 -7.06 -28.53
CA ASP A 110 22.55 -6.71 -29.25
C ASP A 110 21.37 -6.57 -28.30
N VAL A 111 21.24 -7.50 -27.34
CA VAL A 111 20.22 -7.42 -26.29
C VAL A 111 20.44 -6.22 -25.35
N LYS A 112 21.69 -5.86 -25.02
CA LYS A 112 21.96 -4.66 -24.20
C LYS A 112 21.60 -3.36 -24.92
N ILE A 113 21.79 -3.29 -26.23
CA ILE A 113 21.45 -2.10 -27.05
C ILE A 113 19.94 -1.82 -27.02
N LEU A 114 19.09 -2.85 -26.85
CA LEU A 114 17.64 -2.68 -26.76
C LEU A 114 17.17 -1.89 -25.51
N ASP A 115 18.05 -1.74 -24.51
CA ASP A 115 17.79 -1.05 -23.23
C ASP A 115 16.46 -1.46 -22.56
N LEU A 116 16.16 -2.76 -22.57
CA LEU A 116 14.94 -3.29 -21.98
C LEU A 116 14.94 -3.10 -20.47
N LYS A 117 13.79 -2.70 -19.92
CA LYS A 117 13.62 -2.45 -18.48
C LYS A 117 12.69 -3.47 -17.84
N VAL A 118 13.10 -3.94 -16.67
CA VAL A 118 12.35 -4.82 -15.78
C VAL A 118 12.15 -4.10 -14.46
N SER A 119 10.90 -3.81 -14.12
CA SER A 119 10.52 -3.14 -12.86
C SER A 119 11.27 -1.83 -12.61
N GLY A 120 11.53 -1.05 -13.67
CA GLY A 120 12.25 0.23 -13.60
C GLY A 120 13.78 0.11 -13.63
N THR A 121 14.34 -1.10 -13.68
CA THR A 121 15.79 -1.36 -13.75
C THR A 121 16.18 -2.04 -15.07
N ASP A 122 17.42 -1.85 -15.51
CA ASP A 122 17.89 -2.44 -16.77
C ASP A 122 17.92 -3.97 -16.69
N LEU A 123 17.41 -4.62 -17.74
CA LEU A 123 17.46 -6.07 -17.91
C LEU A 123 18.89 -6.59 -17.85
N MET A 124 19.82 -5.86 -18.47
CA MET A 124 21.25 -6.15 -18.45
C MET A 124 22.01 -4.96 -17.88
N SER A 125 22.76 -5.16 -16.80
CA SER A 125 23.66 -4.16 -16.21
C SER A 125 25.12 -4.63 -16.28
N THR A 126 26.07 -3.71 -16.21
CA THR A 126 27.50 -4.01 -16.06
C THR A 126 27.93 -4.00 -14.59
N SER A 127 27.11 -3.44 -13.70
CA SER A 127 27.31 -3.40 -12.25
C SER A 127 26.32 -4.29 -11.51
N GLU A 128 26.74 -4.78 -10.36
CA GLU A 128 25.89 -5.48 -9.41
C GLU A 128 25.11 -4.46 -8.55
N ASP A 129 23.81 -4.67 -8.38
CA ASP A 129 22.90 -3.75 -7.70
C ASP A 129 22.03 -4.44 -6.63
N GLY A 130 22.47 -5.62 -6.15
CA GLY A 130 21.77 -6.38 -5.11
C GLY A 130 20.46 -7.05 -5.55
N LEU A 131 20.07 -6.92 -6.81
CA LEU A 131 18.92 -7.64 -7.37
C LEU A 131 19.29 -9.10 -7.72
N PRO A 132 18.30 -10.02 -7.76
CA PRO A 132 18.52 -11.38 -8.24
C PRO A 132 18.89 -11.38 -9.73
N ARG A 133 20.20 -11.40 -9.98
CA ARG A 133 20.80 -11.41 -11.32
C ARG A 133 21.67 -12.66 -11.53
N ARG A 134 21.80 -13.08 -12.79
CA ARG A 134 22.79 -14.09 -13.21
C ARG A 134 23.94 -13.37 -13.92
N LYS A 135 25.17 -13.68 -13.52
CA LYS A 135 26.37 -13.15 -14.18
C LYS A 135 26.66 -13.96 -15.44
N LEU A 136 26.83 -13.27 -16.55
CA LEU A 136 27.16 -13.86 -17.85
C LEU A 136 28.29 -13.04 -18.51
N GLY A 137 29.53 -13.43 -18.22
CA GLY A 137 30.71 -12.64 -18.58
C GLY A 137 30.76 -11.31 -17.81
N GLY A 138 30.77 -10.19 -18.53
CA GLY A 138 30.81 -8.83 -17.97
C GLY A 138 29.43 -8.20 -17.71
N TYR A 139 28.34 -8.94 -17.92
CA TYR A 139 26.98 -8.44 -17.71
C TYR A 139 26.24 -9.23 -16.62
N TYR A 140 25.30 -8.55 -15.96
CA TYR A 140 24.38 -9.11 -14.98
C TYR A 140 22.94 -9.03 -15.51
N ILE A 141 22.36 -10.21 -15.79
CA ILE A 141 21.01 -10.34 -16.35
C ILE A 141 20.00 -10.49 -15.23
N HIS A 142 18.94 -9.67 -15.25
CA HIS A 142 17.86 -9.73 -14.27
C HIS A 142 17.01 -10.99 -14.44
N VAL A 143 16.98 -11.86 -13.42
CA VAL A 143 16.26 -13.16 -13.47
C VAL A 143 15.12 -13.27 -12.45
N GLY A 144 14.94 -12.26 -11.59
CA GLY A 144 13.92 -12.21 -10.53
C GLY A 144 12.45 -12.11 -10.98
N THR A 145 12.14 -12.35 -12.24
CA THR A 145 10.79 -12.24 -12.81
C THR A 145 10.08 -13.59 -12.89
N SER A 146 8.76 -13.60 -13.10
CA SER A 146 8.01 -14.85 -13.35
C SER A 146 8.40 -15.49 -14.69
N THR A 147 8.19 -16.81 -14.84
CA THR A 147 8.40 -17.55 -16.09
C THR A 147 7.65 -16.91 -17.26
N LYS A 148 6.41 -16.48 -17.03
CA LYS A 148 5.60 -15.76 -18.02
C LYS A 148 6.25 -14.46 -18.47
N LYS A 149 6.78 -13.66 -17.53
CA LYS A 149 7.44 -12.40 -17.86
C LYS A 149 8.76 -12.62 -18.61
N LYS A 150 9.52 -13.67 -18.27
CA LYS A 150 10.70 -14.09 -19.05
C LYS A 150 10.34 -14.45 -20.48
N ALA A 151 9.28 -15.23 -20.69
CA ALA A 151 8.80 -15.55 -22.03
C ALA A 151 8.41 -14.29 -22.82
N SER A 152 7.67 -13.36 -22.20
CA SER A 152 7.33 -12.08 -22.85
C SER A 152 8.56 -11.24 -23.19
N LEU A 153 9.59 -11.24 -22.34
CA LEU A 153 10.84 -10.54 -22.63
C LEU A 153 11.59 -11.17 -23.81
N LEU A 154 11.61 -12.50 -23.92
CA LEU A 154 12.19 -13.18 -25.08
C LEU A 154 11.42 -12.88 -26.36
N ALA A 155 10.08 -12.88 -26.31
CA ALA A 155 9.25 -12.49 -27.45
C ALA A 155 9.46 -11.02 -27.86
N GLU A 156 9.69 -10.12 -26.89
CA GLU A 156 10.02 -8.73 -27.17
C GLU A 156 11.41 -8.57 -27.79
N ILE A 157 12.40 -9.33 -27.30
CA ILE A 157 13.74 -9.36 -27.90
C ILE A 157 13.66 -9.89 -29.33
N ASP A 158 12.94 -10.99 -29.52
CA ASP A 158 12.71 -11.61 -30.83
C ASP A 158 12.08 -10.61 -31.82
N SER A 159 11.00 -9.95 -31.42
CA SER A 159 10.32 -8.96 -32.26
C SER A 159 11.18 -7.75 -32.60
N ARG A 160 12.12 -7.35 -31.72
CA ARG A 160 12.98 -6.17 -31.95
C ARG A 160 14.24 -6.49 -32.74
N LEU A 161 14.74 -7.72 -32.65
CA LEU A 161 15.97 -8.16 -33.32
C LEU A 161 15.69 -9.04 -34.55
N ASP A 162 14.43 -9.42 -34.79
CA ASP A 162 13.96 -10.28 -35.89
C ASP A 162 14.73 -11.61 -35.96
N VAL A 163 14.79 -12.32 -34.82
CA VAL A 163 15.63 -13.52 -34.66
C VAL A 163 14.92 -14.80 -35.09
N GLY A 164 13.59 -14.88 -34.93
CA GLY A 164 12.77 -16.05 -35.24
C GLY A 164 12.70 -17.07 -34.10
N LEU A 165 12.56 -16.62 -32.85
CA LEU A 165 12.48 -17.49 -31.67
C LEU A 165 11.08 -18.07 -31.47
N TRP A 166 11.01 -19.36 -31.14
CA TRP A 166 9.77 -19.99 -30.65
C TRP A 166 9.87 -20.22 -29.14
N VAL A 167 8.99 -19.61 -28.35
CA VAL A 167 9.05 -19.64 -26.88
C VAL A 167 7.83 -20.34 -26.29
N GLU A 168 8.07 -21.39 -25.51
CA GLU A 168 7.03 -22.19 -24.86
C GLU A 168 7.21 -22.24 -23.34
N ILE A 169 6.07 -22.23 -22.62
CA ILE A 169 6.04 -22.40 -21.16
C ILE A 169 5.53 -23.81 -20.87
N ILE A 170 6.38 -24.62 -20.25
CA ILE A 170 6.08 -26.03 -19.94
C ILE A 170 5.83 -26.19 -18.43
N PRO A 171 4.78 -26.88 -17.99
CA PRO A 171 4.61 -27.28 -16.59
C PRO A 171 5.79 -28.13 -16.09
N LYS A 172 6.23 -27.96 -14.84
CA LYS A 172 7.23 -28.84 -14.23
C LYS A 172 6.59 -30.10 -13.67
#